data_AF-A0A520I485-F1
#
_entry.id   AF-A0A520I485-F1
#
_cell.length_a   1.000
_cell.length_b   1.000
_cell.length_c   1.000
_cell.angle_alpha   90.00
_cell.angle_beta   90.00
_cell.angle_gamma   90.00
#
_symmetry.space_group_name_H-M   'P 1'
#
loop_
_entity.id
_entity.type
_entity.pdbx_description
1 polymer ?
#
loop_
_entity_poly.entity_id
_entity_poly.type
_entity_poly.pdbx_seq_one_letter_code
_entity_poly.pdbx_strand_id
1 'polypeptide(L)'
;YPPFNLERLAEDRYRITLAVAGFSRDEIEITAQQNLLLVSGKKDDKAGNANFLHVGIANRSFERRFELADFVFVEDARLSDGLLVIDLVREVPEAMKPKTIAIKTGAPLAAVENTPDVAEAA
;
A
#
# COMPACT_ATOMS: atom_id res chain seq x y z
N TYR A 1 -17.52 5.54 4.40
CA TYR A 1 -18.20 4.44 5.08
C TYR A 1 -17.47 3.15 4.74
N PRO A 2 -17.28 2.22 5.69
CA PRO A 2 -17.62 2.30 7.11
C PRO A 2 -16.78 3.32 7.90
N PRO A 3 -17.13 3.63 9.16
CA PRO A 3 -16.26 4.34 10.09
C PRO A 3 -14.98 3.56 10.37
N PHE A 4 -13.89 4.27 10.65
CA PHE A 4 -12.60 3.67 10.95
C PHE A 4 -11.75 4.56 11.85
N ASN A 5 -10.80 3.95 12.53
CA ASN A 5 -9.69 4.60 13.23
C ASN A 5 -8.37 4.28 12.52
N LEU A 6 -7.43 5.21 12.58
CA LEU A 6 -6.03 5.00 12.18
C LEU A 6 -5.15 5.46 13.34
N GLU A 7 -4.36 4.52 13.87
CA GLU A 7 -3.56 4.71 15.07
C GLU A 7 -2.08 4.44 14.74
N ARG A 8 -1.19 5.24 15.31
CA ARG A 8 0.25 4.96 15.32
C ARG A 8 0.60 4.25 16.62
N LEU A 9 1.01 2.99 16.54
CA LEU A 9 1.37 2.16 17.69
C LEU A 9 2.85 2.35 18.09
N ALA A 10 3.71 2.56 17.10
CA ALA A 10 5.13 2.88 17.27
C ALA A 10 5.62 3.73 16.09
N GLU A 11 6.90 4.07 16.03
CA GLU A 11 7.47 4.86 14.93
C GLU A 11 7.21 4.21 13.55
N ASP A 12 7.37 2.89 13.46
CA ASP A 12 7.21 2.11 12.23
C ASP A 12 6.00 1.15 12.26
N ARG A 13 5.07 1.31 13.21
CA ARG A 13 3.89 0.44 13.35
C ARG A 13 2.60 1.25 13.42
N TYR A 14 1.62 0.87 12.61
CA TYR A 14 0.32 1.52 12.51
C TYR A 14 -0.80 0.49 12.54
N ARG A 15 -2.00 0.93 12.92
CA ARG A 15 -3.18 0.07 12.97
C ARG A 15 -4.37 0.80 12.40
N ILE A 16 -5.08 0.14 11.49
CA ILE A 16 -6.39 0.57 11.03
C ILE A 16 -7.44 -0.32 11.70
N THR A 17 -8.47 0.28 12.28
CA THR A 17 -9.63 -0.44 12.83
C THR A 17 -10.88 0.03 12.10
N LEU A 18 -11.59 -0.87 11.39
CA LEU A 18 -12.82 -0.55 10.66
C LEU A 18 -14.03 -1.23 11.31
N ALA A 19 -15.14 -0.51 11.41
CA ALA A 19 -16.41 -1.08 11.84
C ALA A 19 -17.12 -1.79 10.68
N VAL A 20 -17.10 -3.12 10.69
CA VAL A 20 -17.66 -3.99 9.63
C VAL A 20 -18.70 -4.97 10.18
N ALA A 21 -19.39 -4.58 11.26
CA ALA A 21 -20.43 -5.40 11.86
C ALA A 21 -21.50 -5.77 10.82
N GLY A 22 -21.90 -7.05 10.83
CA GLY A 22 -22.83 -7.62 9.87
C GLY A 22 -22.17 -8.30 8.68
N PHE A 23 -20.85 -8.20 8.50
CA PHE A 23 -20.10 -8.95 7.49
C PHE A 23 -19.40 -10.17 8.09
N SER A 24 -19.45 -11.30 7.40
CA SER A 24 -18.61 -12.45 7.70
C SER A 24 -17.24 -12.30 7.04
N ARG A 25 -16.29 -13.16 7.43
CA ARG A 25 -14.91 -13.13 6.91
C ARG A 25 -14.85 -13.32 5.40
N ASP A 26 -15.66 -14.22 4.86
CA ASP A 26 -15.75 -14.57 3.43
C ASP A 26 -16.43 -13.50 2.58
N GLU A 27 -17.14 -12.56 3.21
CA GLU A 27 -17.75 -11.41 2.54
C GLU A 27 -16.82 -10.20 2.45
N ILE A 28 -15.64 -10.26 3.09
CA ILE A 28 -14.66 -9.18 3.14
C ILE A 28 -13.42 -9.56 2.34
N GLU A 29 -12.97 -8.65 1.49
CA GLU A 29 -11.76 -8.77 0.70
C GLU A 29 -10.82 -7.60 1.01
N ILE A 30 -9.54 -7.91 1.24
CA ILE A 30 -8.47 -6.94 1.50
C ILE A 30 -7.39 -7.12 0.45
N THR A 31 -7.10 -6.04 -0.27
CA THR A 31 -6.14 -6.04 -1.38
C THR A 31 -5.16 -4.90 -1.21
N ALA A 32 -3.87 -5.21 -1.16
CA ALA A 32 -2.80 -4.21 -1.15
C ALA A 32 -2.14 -4.16 -2.53
N GLN A 33 -2.11 -2.98 -3.14
CA GLN A 33 -1.47 -2.73 -4.44
C GLN A 33 -0.63 -1.46 -4.36
N GLN A 34 0.68 -1.58 -4.56
CA GLN A 34 1.62 -0.47 -4.46
C GLN A 34 1.50 0.27 -3.11
N ASN A 35 0.96 1.48 -3.11
CA ASN A 35 0.71 2.35 -1.96
C ASN A 35 -0.78 2.51 -1.67
N LEU A 36 -1.62 1.57 -2.11
CA LEU A 36 -3.07 1.57 -1.90
C LEU A 36 -3.50 0.29 -1.19
N LEU A 37 -4.20 0.45 -0.07
CA LEU A 37 -4.93 -0.63 0.58
C LEU A 37 -6.42 -0.47 0.32
N LEU A 38 -7.01 -1.48 -0.33
CA LEU A 38 -8.44 -1.57 -0.61
C LEU A 38 -9.06 -2.60 0.32
N VAL A 39 -10.10 -2.18 1.06
CA VAL A 39 -10.95 -3.05 1.87
C VAL A 39 -12.35 -2.99 1.29
N SER A 40 -12.89 -4.11 0.85
CA SER A 40 -14.24 -4.19 0.32
C SER A 40 -15.07 -5.24 1.05
N GLY A 41 -16.35 -4.98 1.20
CA GLY A 41 -17.32 -5.93 1.74
C GLY A 41 -18.46 -6.08 0.75
N LYS A 42 -18.82 -7.31 0.39
CA LYS A 42 -19.91 -7.59 -0.54
C LYS A 42 -21.04 -8.32 0.20
N LYS A 43 -22.25 -7.80 0.06
CA LYS A 43 -23.48 -8.46 0.50
C LYS A 43 -24.29 -8.87 -0.70
N ASP A 44 -24.76 -10.11 -0.71
CA ASP A 44 -25.72 -10.59 -1.70
C ASP A 44 -27.06 -9.85 -1.48
N ASP A 45 -27.57 -9.19 -2.52
CA ASP A 45 -28.85 -8.47 -2.52
C ASP A 45 -30.09 -9.39 -2.44
N LYS A 46 -29.93 -10.63 -1.98
CA LYS A 46 -30.99 -11.65 -1.87
C LYS A 46 -32.07 -11.32 -0.84
N ALA A 47 -31.99 -10.16 -0.18
CA ALA A 47 -32.99 -9.66 0.77
C ALA A 47 -34.32 -9.20 0.13
N GLY A 48 -34.50 -9.37 -1.19
CA GLY A 48 -35.70 -8.97 -1.92
C GLY A 48 -37.01 -9.68 -1.56
N ASN A 49 -36.99 -10.76 -0.76
CA ASN A 49 -38.17 -11.58 -0.44
C ASN A 49 -38.52 -11.68 1.05
N ALA A 50 -37.93 -10.85 1.92
CA ALA A 50 -38.24 -10.89 3.35
C ALA A 50 -39.31 -9.85 3.71
N ASN A 51 -40.40 -10.31 4.35
CA ASN A 51 -41.46 -9.47 4.90
C ASN A 51 -40.97 -8.76 6.17
N PHE A 52 -40.11 -7.76 6.03
CA PHE A 52 -39.66 -6.93 7.14
C PHE A 52 -40.74 -5.92 7.54
N LEU A 53 -41.09 -5.86 8.83
CA LEU A 53 -41.95 -4.79 9.37
C LEU A 53 -41.18 -3.47 9.53
N HIS A 54 -39.87 -3.55 9.79
CA HIS A 54 -38.96 -2.41 9.88
C HIS A 54 -37.52 -2.84 9.57
N VAL A 55 -36.75 -1.99 8.88
CA VAL A 55 -35.35 -2.24 8.52
C VAL A 55 -34.48 -1.10 9.05
N GLY A 56 -33.83 -1.34 10.19
CA GLY A 56 -32.90 -0.38 10.82
C GLY A 56 -31.43 -0.60 10.46
N ILE A 57 -31.09 -1.74 9.85
CA ILE A 57 -29.71 -2.11 9.49
C ILE A 57 -29.69 -2.44 8.00
N ALA A 58 -29.13 -1.55 7.20
CA ALA A 58 -28.96 -1.76 5.78
C ALA A 58 -27.61 -2.46 5.52
N ASN A 59 -27.64 -3.75 5.21
CA ASN A 59 -26.45 -4.54 4.85
C ASN A 59 -26.00 -4.22 3.41
N ARG A 60 -25.46 -3.02 3.21
CA ARG A 60 -24.98 -2.56 1.90
C ARG A 60 -23.53 -2.92 1.71
N SER A 61 -23.18 -3.40 0.51
CA SER A 61 -21.79 -3.54 0.10
C SER A 61 -21.02 -2.22 0.26
N PHE A 62 -19.74 -2.31 0.62
CA PHE A 62 -18.89 -1.14 0.82
C PHE A 62 -17.52 -1.32 0.18
N GLU A 63 -16.85 -0.20 0.00
CA GLU A 63 -15.46 -0.14 -0.42
C GLU A 63 -14.76 1.02 0.30
N ARG A 64 -13.58 0.74 0.87
CA ARG A 64 -12.76 1.69 1.58
C ARG A 64 -11.33 1.62 1.06
N ARG A 65 -10.79 2.80 0.71
CA ARG A 65 -9.43 2.99 0.23
C ARG A 65 -8.61 3.70 1.29
N PHE A 66 -7.38 3.24 1.49
CA PHE A 66 -6.36 3.90 2.28
C PHE A 66 -5.12 4.09 1.42
N GLU A 67 -4.68 5.33 1.29
CA GLU A 67 -3.38 5.65 0.74
C GLU A 67 -2.33 5.38 1.81
N LEU A 68 -1.38 4.52 1.49
CA LEU A 68 -0.25 4.16 2.33
C LEU A 68 0.95 5.03 1.96
N ALA A 69 1.78 5.33 2.94
CA ALA A 69 3.09 5.90 2.67
C ALA A 69 4.01 4.87 2.00
N ASP A 70 5.09 5.35 1.41
CA ASP A 70 6.11 4.46 0.84
C ASP A 70 6.66 3.50 1.89
N PHE A 71 6.84 2.25 1.47
CA PHE A 71 7.39 1.17 2.29
C PHE A 71 6.53 0.76 3.48
N VAL A 72 5.24 1.10 3.48
CA VAL A 72 4.27 0.59 4.46
C VAL A 72 3.57 -0.64 3.88
N PHE A 73 3.58 -1.74 4.64
CA PHE A 73 3.01 -3.02 4.25
C PHE A 73 2.01 -3.52 5.29
N VAL A 74 1.08 -4.38 4.87
CA VAL A 74 0.17 -5.09 5.78
C VAL A 74 0.94 -6.24 6.43
N GLU A 75 1.02 -6.24 7.77
CA GLU A 75 1.64 -7.30 8.56
C GLU A 75 0.60 -8.38 8.93
N ASP A 76 -0.59 -7.98 9.37
CA ASP A 76 -1.67 -8.88 9.78
C ASP A 76 -3.06 -8.26 9.57
N ALA A 77 -4.09 -9.09 9.48
CA ALA A 77 -5.48 -8.67 9.42
C ALA A 77 -6.40 -9.66 10.15
N ARG A 78 -7.20 -9.14 11.09
CA ARG A 78 -8.09 -9.94 11.94
C ARG A 78 -9.47 -9.31 12.07
N LEU A 79 -10.49 -10.16 12.03
CA LEU A 79 -11.89 -9.77 12.21
C LEU A 79 -12.40 -10.36 13.53
N SER A 80 -12.84 -9.50 14.45
CA SER A 80 -13.48 -9.93 15.71
C SER A 80 -14.56 -8.91 16.10
N ASP A 81 -15.68 -9.40 16.61
CA ASP A 81 -16.74 -8.55 17.21
C ASP A 81 -17.25 -7.43 16.28
N GLY A 82 -17.28 -7.69 14.97
CA GLY A 82 -17.68 -6.70 13.96
C GLY A 82 -16.65 -5.61 13.68
N LEU A 83 -15.41 -5.79 14.15
CA LEU A 83 -14.27 -4.90 13.88
C LEU A 83 -13.21 -5.63 13.06
N LEU A 84 -12.81 -5.02 11.95
CA LEU A 84 -11.65 -5.44 11.18
C LEU A 84 -10.45 -4.62 11.63
N VAL A 85 -9.45 -5.30 12.18
CA VAL A 85 -8.17 -4.70 12.60
C VAL A 85 -7.10 -5.12 11.60
N ILE A 86 -6.41 -4.13 11.04
CA ILE A 86 -5.33 -4.31 10.07
C ILE A 86 -4.07 -3.69 10.66
N ASP A 87 -3.05 -4.51 10.87
CA ASP A 87 -1.75 -4.08 11.35
C ASP A 87 -0.82 -3.79 10.17
N LEU A 88 -0.15 -2.64 10.24
CA LEU A 88 0.73 -2.13 9.21
C LEU A 88 2.12 -1.91 9.79
N VAL A 89 3.15 -2.24 9.01
CA VAL A 89 4.56 -2.01 9.35
C VAL A 89 5.25 -1.22 8.26
N ARG A 90 6.12 -0.28 8.65
CA ARG A 90 7.00 0.42 7.73
C ARG A 90 8.37 -0.26 7.72
N GLU A 91 8.76 -0.80 6.57
CA GLU A 91 10.05 -1.46 6.39
C GLU A 91 10.85 -0.78 5.28
N VAL A 92 11.82 0.07 5.64
CA VAL A 92 12.70 0.69 4.64
C VAL A 92 13.72 -0.34 4.17
N PRO A 93 13.74 -0.72 2.87
CA PRO A 93 14.64 -1.75 2.38
C PRO A 93 16.11 -1.38 2.60
N GLU A 94 16.91 -2.32 3.12
CA GLU A 94 18.35 -2.09 3.33
C GLU A 94 19.10 -1.75 2.04
N ALA A 95 18.58 -2.16 0.88
CA ALA A 95 19.13 -1.86 -0.43
C ALA A 95 19.15 -0.35 -0.77
N MET A 96 18.38 0.48 -0.05
CA MET A 96 18.44 1.94 -0.15
C MET A 96 19.44 2.57 0.81
N LYS A 97 20.17 1.79 1.62
CA LYS A 97 21.28 2.32 2.40
C LYS A 97 22.29 2.95 1.42
N PRO A 98 22.65 4.22 1.60
CA PRO A 98 23.58 4.90 0.69
C PRO A 98 24.90 4.13 0.65
N LYS A 99 25.31 3.70 -0.55
CA LYS A 99 26.61 3.07 -0.75
C LYS A 99 27.64 4.15 -1.02
N THR A 100 28.68 4.21 -0.19
CA THR A 100 29.85 5.03 -0.47
C THR A 100 30.59 4.45 -1.66
N ILE A 101 30.71 5.22 -2.75
CA ILE A 101 31.52 4.84 -3.92
C ILE A 101 32.94 5.33 -3.69
N ALA A 102 33.89 4.40 -3.63
CA ALA A 102 35.31 4.75 -3.53
C ALA A 102 35.79 5.36 -4.86
N ILE A 103 36.39 6.55 -4.80
CA ILE A 103 37.06 7.17 -5.94
C ILE A 103 38.36 6.40 -6.18
N LYS A 104 38.48 5.73 -7.33
CA LYS A 104 39.71 5.06 -7.74
C LYS A 104 40.65 6.07 -8.39
N THR A 105 41.88 6.17 -7.92
CA THR A 105 42.96 6.90 -8.58
C THR A 105 43.68 5.93 -9.52
N GLY A 106 43.51 6.09 -10.84
CA GLY A 106 44.15 5.21 -11.82
C GLY A 106 44.19 5.78 -13.23
N ALA A 107 45.42 5.91 -13.73
CA ALA A 107 45.91 6.41 -15.02
C ALA A 107 45.53 7.86 -15.40
N PRO A 108 46.51 8.70 -15.78
CA PRO A 108 46.22 10.03 -16.31
C PRO A 108 45.32 9.87 -17.54
N LEU A 109 44.27 10.69 -17.61
CA LEU A 109 43.43 10.83 -18.80
C LEU A 109 44.36 11.10 -19.99
N ALA A 110 44.50 10.13 -20.88
CA ALA A 110 45.22 10.33 -22.13
C ALA A 110 44.50 11.48 -22.85
N ALA A 111 45.20 12.59 -23.02
CA ALA A 111 44.70 13.73 -23.77
C ALA A 111 44.33 13.24 -25.17
N VAL A 112 43.08 13.44 -25.57
CA VAL A 112 42.65 13.25 -26.94
C VAL A 112 43.41 14.26 -27.80
N GLU A 113 44.46 13.80 -28.47
CA GLU A 113 45.19 14.60 -29.46
C GLU A 113 44.26 14.83 -30.65
N ASN A 114 43.87 16.10 -30.82
CA ASN A 114 43.04 16.54 -31.93
C ASN A 114 43.96 16.78 -33.13
N THR A 115 44.16 15.76 -33.96
CA THR A 115 44.92 15.91 -35.22
C THR A 115 44.05 16.68 -36.23
N PRO A 116 44.43 17.88 -36.66
CA PRO A 116 43.71 18.58 -37.72
C PRO A 116 43.96 17.85 -39.05
N ASP A 117 42.87 17.43 -39.68
CA ASP A 117 42.84 16.89 -41.04
C ASP A 117 43.19 18.00 -42.03
N VAL A 118 44.46 18.06 -42.44
CA VAL A 118 44.89 18.86 -43.59
C VAL A 118 44.76 18.00 -44.85
N ALA A 119 43.58 18.10 -45.47
CA ALA A 119 43.35 17.63 -46.83
C ALA A 119 44.17 18.50 -47.80
N GLU A 120 45.26 17.92 -48.30
CA GLU A 120 46.03 18.37 -49.46
C GLU A 120 45.18 18.10 -50.71
N ALA A 121 44.63 19.17 -51.30
CA ALA A 121 44.01 19.13 -52.63
C ALA A 121 44.98 19.78 -53.63
N ALA A 122 45.50 18.94 -54.52
CA ALA A 122 46.20 19.32 -55.75
C ALA A 122 45.22 19.76 -56.85
#